data_AF-A0A816E6E2-F1
#
_entry.id   AF-A0A816E6E2-F1
#
_cell.length_a   1.000
_cell.length_b   1.000
_cell.length_c   1.000
_cell.angle_alpha   90.00
_cell.angle_beta   90.00
_cell.angle_gamma   90.00
#
_symmetry.space_group_name_H-M   'P 1'
#
loop_
_entity.id
_entity.type
_entity.pdbx_description
1 polymer ?
#
loop_
_entity_poly.entity_id
_entity_poly.type
_entity_poly.pdbx_seq_one_letter_code
_entity_poly.pdbx_strand_id
1 'polypeptide(L)' 'TVTPKAQYGNEKPRVFRLVEDRAVINRYGFNNEGFDPAYERLHRFRSKKQSTGT' A
#
# COMPACT_ATOMS: atom_id res chain seq x y z
N THR A 1 4.96 -1.67 0.04
CA THR A 1 5.90 -2.10 -1.01
C THR A 1 5.11 -2.60 -2.19
N VAL A 2 5.48 -2.20 -3.40
CA VAL A 2 4.89 -2.70 -4.64
C VAL A 2 5.78 -3.82 -5.17
N THR A 3 5.18 -4.89 -5.68
CA THR A 3 5.91 -5.97 -6.36
C THR A 3 5.53 -6.01 -7.84
N PRO A 4 6.35 -6.64 -8.72
CA PRO A 4 6.03 -6.69 -10.15
C PRO A 4 4.65 -7.30 -10.42
N LYS A 5 4.35 -8.44 -9.77
CA LYS A 5 3.05 -9.11 -9.83
C LYS A 5 2.21 -8.84 -8.57
N ALA A 6 0.90 -8.93 -8.72
CA ALA A 6 -0.05 -8.84 -7.61
C ALA A 6 0.15 -10.00 -6.62
N GLN A 7 -0.05 -9.72 -5.34
CA GLN A 7 0.07 -10.69 -4.26
C GLN A 7 -0.99 -10.44 -3.19
N TYR A 8 -1.65 -11.51 -2.74
CA TYR A 8 -2.68 -11.43 -1.71
C TYR A 8 -2.10 -11.18 -0.31
N GLY A 9 -0.84 -11.60 -0.09
CA GLY A 9 -0.15 -11.64 1.19
C GLY A 9 -0.66 -12.75 2.12
N ASN A 10 -0.22 -12.74 3.37
CA ASN A 10 -0.55 -13.78 4.35
C ASN A 10 -2.03 -13.78 4.74
N GLU A 11 -2.60 -14.88 5.21
CA GLU A 11 -4.01 -14.93 5.65
C GLU A 11 -4.32 -13.99 6.83
N LYS A 12 -5.59 -13.59 6.99
CA LYS A 12 -6.05 -12.76 8.11
C LYS A 12 -6.37 -13.64 9.33
N PRO A 13 -6.21 -13.14 10.57
CA PRO A 13 -5.71 -11.81 10.96
C PRO A 13 -4.17 -11.70 10.87
N ARG A 14 -3.69 -10.53 10.41
CA ARG A 14 -2.27 -10.29 10.07
C ARG A 14 -1.71 -8.93 10.51
N VAL A 15 -2.48 -8.15 11.27
CA VAL A 15 -2.05 -6.91 11.91
C VAL A 15 -2.69 -6.83 13.30
N PHE A 16 -1.91 -6.43 14.28
CA PHE A 16 -2.29 -6.40 15.69
C PHE A 16 -1.79 -5.10 16.31
N ARG A 17 -2.65 -4.42 17.06
CA ARG A 17 -2.32 -3.18 17.77
C ARG A 17 -2.05 -3.51 19.24
N LEU A 18 -0.92 -3.03 19.75
CA LEU A 18 -0.53 -3.11 21.16
C LEU A 18 -0.66 -1.68 21.70
N VAL A 19 -1.79 -1.37 22.34
CA VAL A 19 -2.22 0.01 22.60
C VAL A 19 -1.35 0.66 23.67
N GLU A 20 -1.07 -0.11 24.71
CA GLU A 20 -0.29 0.24 25.90
C GLU A 20 1.15 0.62 25.50
N ASP A 21 1.73 -0.17 24.59
CA ASP A 21 3.06 0.07 24.04
C ASP A 21 3.08 1.12 22.93
N ARG A 22 1.92 1.64 22.53
CA ARG A 22 1.73 2.49 21.34
C ARG A 22 2.36 1.87 20.08
N ALA A 23 2.24 0.56 19.93
CA ALA A 23 2.92 -0.22 18.91
C ALA A 23 1.96 -1.01 17.99
N VAL A 24 2.51 -1.50 16.87
CA VAL A 24 1.80 -2.35 15.90
C VAL A 24 2.73 -3.47 15.44
N ILE A 25 2.24 -4.70 15.46
CA ILE A 25 2.89 -5.86 14.83
C ILE A 25 2.10 -6.26 13.59
N ASN A 26 2.79 -6.52 12.48
CA ASN A 26 2.15 -7.04 11.27
C ASN A 26 2.97 -8.16 10.63
N ARG A 27 2.25 -9.04 9.93
CA ARG A 27 2.79 -10.09 9.07
C ARG A 27 2.08 -10.04 7.73
N TYR A 28 2.09 -8.89 7.08
CA TYR A 28 1.28 -8.65 5.88
C TYR A 28 1.67 -9.53 4.68
N GLY A 29 2.96 -9.85 4.52
CA GLY A 29 3.44 -10.65 3.39
C GLY A 29 3.32 -9.93 2.05
N PHE A 30 3.66 -8.64 2.00
CA PHE A 30 3.63 -7.83 0.77
C PHE A 30 2.29 -7.83 0.00
N ASN A 31 1.14 -7.74 0.69
CA ASN A 31 -0.15 -7.64 0.00
C ASN A 31 -0.24 -6.36 -0.86
N ASN A 32 -0.36 -6.51 -2.18
CA ASN A 32 -0.48 -5.42 -3.14
C ASN A 32 -1.06 -5.87 -4.49
N GLU A 33 -1.54 -4.92 -5.31
CA GLU A 33 -2.15 -5.19 -6.61
C GLU A 33 -1.15 -5.29 -7.78
N GLY A 34 0.16 -5.21 -7.51
CA GLY A 34 1.21 -5.25 -8.53
C GLY A 34 1.63 -3.87 -9.03
N PHE A 35 2.56 -3.87 -9.99
CA PHE A 35 3.18 -2.64 -10.51
C PHE A 35 2.19 -1.79 -11.32
N ASP A 36 1.49 -2.38 -12.29
CA ASP A 36 0.66 -1.61 -13.23
C ASP A 36 -0.43 -0.78 -12.51
N PRO A 37 -1.20 -1.33 -11.54
CA PRO A 37 -2.19 -0.52 -10.82
C PRO A 37 -1.55 0.57 -9.95
N ALA A 38 -0.36 0.32 -9.40
CA ALA A 38 0.35 1.32 -8.61
C ALA A 38 0.89 2.47 -9.49
N TYR A 39 1.42 2.15 -10.67
CA TYR A 39 1.89 3.12 -11.65
C TYR A 39 0.76 4.05 -12.10
N GLU A 40 -0.38 3.49 -12.50
CA GLU A 40 -1.54 4.26 -12.96
C GLU A 40 -2.07 5.25 -11.90
N ARG A 41 -2.16 4.80 -10.64
CA ARG A 41 -2.56 5.67 -9.52
C ARG A 41 -1.56 6.81 -9.33
N LEU A 42 -0.26 6.51 -9.38
CA LEU A 42 0.79 7.50 -9.19
C LEU A 42 0.80 8.52 -10.35
N HIS A 43 0.68 8.05 -11.59
CA HIS A 43 0.61 8.91 -12.76
C HIS A 43 -0.56 9.89 -12.66
N ARG A 44 -1.77 9.37 -12.40
CA ARG A 44 -2.98 10.19 -12.21
C ARG A 44 -2.84 11.21 -11.08
N PHE A 45 -2.24 10.81 -9.96
CA PHE A 45 -2.01 11.71 -8.83
C PHE A 45 -1.08 12.87 -9.23
N ARG A 46 0.01 12.58 -9.95
CA ARG A 46 0.96 13.60 -10.41
C ARG A 46 0.33 14.57 -11.42
N SER A 47 -0.47 14.07 -12.37
CA SER A 47 -1.17 14.93 -13.33
C SER A 47 -2.16 15.88 -12.65
N LYS A 48 -2.93 15.40 -11.66
CA LYS A 48 -3.86 16.25 -10.90
C LYS A 48 -3.14 17.33 -10.08
N LYS A 49 -2.01 16.99 -9.46
CA LYS A 49 -1.21 17.95 -8.69
C LYS A 49 -0.63 19.06 -9.57
N GLN A 50 -0.30 18.76 -10.82
CA GLN A 50 0.16 19.76 -11.79
C GLN A 50 -0.98 20.71 -12.22
N SER A 51 -2.22 20.21 -12.32
CA SER A 51 -3.36 21.06 -12.67
C SER A 51 -3.86 21.97 -11.54
N THR A 52 -3.57 21.67 -10.28
CA THR A 52 -3.99 22.49 -9.11
C THR A 52 -2.88 23.39 -8.57
N GLY A 53 -1.74 23.48 -9.27
CA GLY A 53 -0.60 24.33 -8.92
C GLY A 53 -0.55 25.66 -9.67
N THR A 54 -1.66 26.08 -10.29
CA THR A 54 -1.92 27.44 -10.81
C THR A 54 -3.10 28.01 -10.03
#